data_AF-A0A0C2ZYN0-F1
#
_entry.id   AF-A0A0C2ZYN0-F1
#
_cell.length_a   1.000
_cell.length_b   1.000
_cell.length_c   1.000
_cell.angle_alpha   90.00
_cell.angle_beta   90.00
_cell.angle_gamma   90.00
#
_symmetry.space_group_name_H-M   'P 1'
#
loop_
_entity.id
_entity.type
_entity.pdbx_description
1 polymer ?
#
loop_
_entity_poly.entity_id
_entity_poly.type
_entity_poly.pdbx_seq_one_letter_code
_entity_poly.pdbx_strand_id
1 'polypeptide(L)'
;MQKHFFWLIGLVMMFQTLLQASPQNSTCQNIIELQKRYDNTPSPQLLLAIGEMASKLEVSLDEYEKDTLLATSCHLKVVKSANYGDFASYDGYHFKKLLLEYPQSDLVDDATYHLIYISDDVNNFTDLTVEKAKLQKFIKDYPKSNLAPKAKKRIAFITQHIKKGGESILD
;
A
#
# COMPACT_ATOMS: atom_id res chain seq x y z
N MET A 1 23.60 -47.62 50.40
CA MET A 1 22.87 -48.57 49.53
C MET A 1 22.14 -47.74 48.48
N GLN A 2 22.65 -47.74 47.24
CA GLN A 2 22.03 -48.33 46.03
C GLN A 2 20.84 -47.49 45.52
N LYS A 3 20.96 -46.68 44.46
CA LYS A 3 21.23 -46.89 43.00
C LYS A 3 19.93 -47.03 42.17
N HIS A 4 20.05 -46.59 40.91
CA HIS A 4 19.12 -46.62 39.75
C HIS A 4 18.30 -45.32 39.60
N PHE A 5 18.57 -44.37 38.67
CA PHE A 5 19.04 -44.37 37.27
C PHE A 5 18.13 -45.19 36.35
N PHE A 6 17.21 -44.53 35.63
CA PHE A 6 16.86 -44.84 34.24
C PHE A 6 16.28 -43.63 33.51
N TRP A 7 16.82 -43.43 32.32
CA TRP A 7 16.48 -42.47 31.27
C TRP A 7 15.07 -42.62 30.69
N LEU A 8 14.48 -41.51 30.24
CA LEU A 8 13.63 -41.39 29.05
C LEU A 8 13.82 -39.98 28.49
N ILE A 9 14.62 -39.80 27.43
CA ILE A 9 14.17 -39.75 26.02
C ILE A 9 13.06 -38.69 25.90
N GLY A 10 13.35 -37.46 25.47
CA GLY A 10 13.85 -37.19 24.12
C GLY A 10 12.68 -37.10 23.15
N LEU A 11 11.87 -36.04 23.27
CA LEU A 11 10.99 -35.60 22.19
C LEU A 11 11.10 -34.08 22.09
N VAL A 12 12.17 -33.64 21.41
CA VAL A 12 12.18 -32.33 20.77
C VAL A 12 11.03 -32.38 19.77
N MET A 13 9.87 -31.85 20.14
CA MET A 13 8.89 -31.45 19.14
C MET A 13 9.53 -30.31 18.37
N MET A 14 10.22 -30.66 17.27
CA MET A 14 10.38 -29.74 16.18
C MET A 14 8.97 -29.41 15.70
N PHE A 15 8.42 -28.32 16.22
CA PHE A 15 7.44 -27.54 15.49
C PHE A 15 8.15 -27.03 14.24
N GLN A 16 8.25 -27.89 13.21
CA GLN A 16 8.31 -27.41 11.84
C GLN A 16 6.93 -26.86 11.54
N THR A 17 6.69 -25.65 12.04
CA THR A 17 5.68 -24.77 11.50
C THR A 17 6.11 -24.53 10.05
N LEU A 18 5.60 -25.34 9.14
CA LEU A 18 5.41 -24.95 7.76
C LEU A 18 4.50 -23.72 7.81
N LEU A 19 5.09 -22.53 8.03
CA LEU A 19 4.47 -21.27 7.72
C LEU A 19 4.19 -21.33 6.22
N GLN A 20 2.98 -21.74 5.86
CA GLN A 20 2.44 -21.38 4.57
C GLN A 20 2.51 -19.86 4.52
N ALA A 21 3.40 -19.33 3.69
CA ALA A 21 3.52 -17.89 3.52
C ALA A 21 2.14 -17.36 3.14
N SER A 22 1.62 -16.39 3.89
CA SER A 22 0.33 -15.79 3.57
C SER A 22 0.37 -15.23 2.13
N PRO A 23 -0.76 -15.18 1.40
CA PRO A 23 -0.81 -14.59 0.06
C PRO A 23 -0.18 -13.18 -0.01
N GLN A 24 -0.27 -12.42 1.08
CA GLN A 24 0.33 -11.10 1.26
C GLN A 24 1.86 -11.16 1.26
N ASN A 25 2.45 -12.15 1.93
CA ASN A 25 3.89 -12.39 1.89
C ASN A 25 4.36 -12.67 0.45
N SER A 26 3.59 -13.46 -0.32
CA SER A 26 3.91 -13.70 -1.74
C SER A 26 3.88 -12.43 -2.61
N THR A 27 2.96 -11.50 -2.33
CA THR A 27 2.89 -10.22 -3.07
C THR A 27 4.06 -9.30 -2.71
N CYS A 28 4.42 -9.23 -1.44
CA CYS A 28 5.60 -8.50 -0.99
C CYS A 28 6.91 -9.04 -1.59
N GLN A 29 7.05 -10.38 -1.71
CA GLN A 29 8.20 -10.97 -2.41
C GLN A 29 8.26 -10.56 -3.89
N ASN A 30 7.11 -10.54 -4.59
CA ASN A 30 7.06 -10.08 -5.99
C ASN A 30 7.47 -8.61 -6.13
N ILE A 31 7.07 -7.75 -5.19
CA ILE A 31 7.50 -6.33 -5.13
C ILE A 31 9.02 -6.26 -4.99
N ILE A 32 9.61 -7.04 -4.08
CA ILE A 32 11.06 -7.08 -3.87
C ILE A 32 11.79 -7.56 -5.14
N GLU A 33 11.26 -8.56 -5.84
CA GLU A 33 11.84 -9.04 -7.10
C GLU A 33 11.79 -7.97 -8.20
N LEU A 34 10.67 -7.26 -8.33
CA LEU A 34 10.55 -6.15 -9.27
C LEU A 34 11.49 -4.99 -8.89
N GLN A 35 11.67 -4.71 -7.60
CA GLN A 35 12.64 -3.73 -7.13
C GLN A 35 14.07 -4.12 -7.54
N LYS A 36 14.45 -5.38 -7.38
CA LYS A 36 15.75 -5.87 -7.87
C LYS A 36 15.90 -5.71 -9.39
N ARG A 37 14.83 -5.88 -10.16
CA ARG A 37 14.86 -5.60 -11.61
C ARG A 37 15.04 -4.11 -11.89
N TYR A 38 14.36 -3.25 -11.13
CA TYR A 38 14.53 -1.80 -11.24
C TYR A 38 15.98 -1.39 -10.95
N ASP A 39 16.59 -1.92 -9.90
CA ASP A 39 17.97 -1.58 -9.52
C ASP A 39 18.99 -1.95 -10.62
N ASN A 40 18.71 -3.01 -11.38
CA ASN A 40 19.53 -3.43 -12.52
C ASN A 40 19.17 -2.71 -13.82
N THR A 41 17.91 -2.34 -14.02
CA THR A 41 17.41 -1.71 -15.25
C THR A 41 16.33 -0.68 -14.90
N PRO A 42 16.74 0.54 -14.50
CA PRO A 42 15.80 1.56 -14.06
C PRO A 42 14.86 1.98 -15.19
N SER A 43 13.56 2.02 -14.89
CA SER A 43 12.56 2.54 -15.82
C SER A 43 11.32 3.04 -15.08
N PRO A 44 10.63 4.07 -15.61
CA PRO A 44 9.39 4.55 -15.00
C PRO A 44 8.28 3.49 -15.06
N GLN A 45 8.28 2.58 -16.05
CA GLN A 45 7.33 1.48 -16.14
C GLN A 45 7.43 0.53 -14.95
N LEU A 46 8.66 0.19 -14.53
CA LEU A 46 8.86 -0.64 -13.35
C LEU A 46 8.43 0.08 -12.08
N LEU A 47 8.75 1.37 -11.92
CA LEU A 47 8.29 2.14 -10.76
C LEU A 47 6.76 2.19 -10.68
N LEU A 48 6.08 2.45 -11.81
CA LEU A 48 4.62 2.45 -11.85
C LEU A 48 4.08 1.07 -11.48
N ALA A 49 4.59 0.00 -12.09
CA ALA A 49 4.13 -1.37 -11.82
C ALA A 49 4.33 -1.79 -10.36
N ILE A 50 5.47 -1.44 -9.75
CA ILE A 50 5.73 -1.73 -8.34
C ILE A 50 4.77 -0.93 -7.46
N GLY A 51 4.60 0.36 -7.72
CA GLY A 51 3.67 1.21 -6.97
C GLY A 51 2.22 0.71 -7.04
N GLU A 52 1.77 0.28 -8.22
CA GLU A 52 0.43 -0.28 -8.41
C GLU A 52 0.23 -1.59 -7.65
N MET A 53 1.25 -2.45 -7.62
CA MET A 53 1.20 -3.68 -6.84
C MET A 53 1.20 -3.38 -5.34
N ALA A 54 2.08 -2.50 -4.88
CA ALA A 54 2.20 -2.12 -3.49
C ALA A 54 0.93 -1.41 -2.96
N SER A 55 0.28 -0.58 -3.78
CA SER A 55 -0.96 0.12 -3.42
C SER A 55 -2.15 -0.80 -3.12
N LYS A 56 -2.06 -2.07 -3.51
CA LYS A 56 -3.09 -3.09 -3.30
C LYS A 56 -2.74 -4.05 -2.17
N LEU A 57 -1.62 -3.84 -1.48
CA LEU A 57 -1.26 -4.63 -0.31
C LEU A 57 -2.23 -4.33 0.83
N GLU A 58 -2.91 -5.35 1.30
CA GLU A 58 -3.70 -5.35 2.52
C GLU A 58 -2.90 -6.11 3.58
N VAL A 59 -2.33 -5.39 4.54
CA VAL A 59 -1.52 -5.99 5.62
C VAL A 59 -2.11 -5.55 6.95
N SER A 60 -2.43 -6.51 7.82
CA SER A 60 -2.89 -6.20 9.17
C SER A 60 -1.76 -5.63 10.02
N LEU A 61 -2.08 -4.86 11.07
CA LEU A 61 -1.04 -4.35 11.98
C LEU A 61 -0.25 -5.47 12.66
N ASP A 62 -0.93 -6.55 13.07
CA ASP A 62 -0.27 -7.72 13.63
C ASP A 62 0.76 -8.34 12.68
N GLU A 63 0.47 -8.37 11.38
CA GLU A 63 1.41 -8.86 10.36
C GLU A 63 2.55 -7.87 10.13
N TYR A 64 2.24 -6.57 10.04
CA TYR A 64 3.22 -5.51 9.93
C TYR A 64 4.25 -5.56 11.07
N GLU A 65 3.79 -5.79 12.31
CA GLU A 65 4.64 -5.86 13.50
C GLU A 65 5.48 -7.14 13.59
N LYS A 66 4.98 -8.25 13.03
CA LYS A 66 5.70 -9.54 13.00
C LYS A 66 6.92 -9.52 12.08
N ASP A 67 6.87 -8.76 10.99
CA ASP A 67 7.96 -8.68 10.02
C ASP A 67 8.15 -7.25 9.50
N THR A 68 8.66 -6.39 10.38
CA THR A 68 8.90 -4.97 10.08
C THR A 68 9.93 -4.78 8.96
N LEU A 69 10.83 -5.73 8.74
CA LEU A 69 11.80 -5.69 7.63
C LEU A 69 11.13 -5.91 6.29
N LEU A 70 10.26 -6.92 6.19
CA LEU A 70 9.45 -7.14 4.99
C LEU A 70 8.51 -5.96 4.73
N ALA A 71 7.87 -5.44 5.79
CA ALA A 71 7.01 -4.26 5.68
C ALA A 71 7.75 -3.02 5.17
N THR A 72 8.97 -2.77 5.69
CA THR A 72 9.85 -1.69 5.22
C THR A 72 10.24 -1.89 3.75
N SER A 73 10.54 -3.12 3.35
CA SER A 73 10.92 -3.47 1.97
C SER A 73 9.76 -3.24 0.99
N CYS A 74 8.52 -3.36 1.46
CA CYS A 74 7.31 -3.05 0.69
C CYS A 74 6.84 -1.60 0.86
N HIS A 75 7.62 -0.76 1.56
CA HIS A 75 7.30 0.64 1.82
C HIS A 75 5.92 0.83 2.47
N LEU A 76 5.62 -0.06 3.43
CA LEU A 76 4.43 0.06 4.25
C LEU A 76 4.72 0.97 5.44
N LYS A 77 3.68 1.70 5.84
CA LYS A 77 3.66 2.52 7.06
C LYS A 77 2.36 2.30 7.80
N VAL A 78 2.37 2.60 9.10
CA VAL A 78 1.14 2.68 9.89
C VAL A 78 0.46 4.01 9.60
N VAL A 79 -0.81 3.95 9.20
CA VAL A 79 -1.70 5.09 9.06
C VAL A 79 -2.63 5.15 10.26
N LYS A 80 -2.68 6.31 10.90
CA LYS A 80 -3.62 6.59 11.97
C LYS A 80 -4.95 7.01 11.37
N SER A 81 -6.04 6.35 11.76
CA SER A 81 -7.37 6.69 11.27
C SER A 81 -8.22 7.26 12.39
N ALA A 82 -8.83 8.42 12.15
CA ALA A 82 -9.77 9.00 13.11
C ALA A 82 -11.06 8.17 13.24
N ASN A 83 -11.37 7.32 12.25
CA ASN A 83 -12.70 6.71 12.09
C ASN A 83 -12.71 5.22 11.72
N TYR A 84 -11.58 4.61 11.37
CA TYR A 84 -11.50 3.18 10.99
C TYR A 84 -10.46 2.36 11.78
N GLY A 85 -9.86 2.95 12.82
CA GLY A 85 -8.73 2.33 13.51
C GLY A 85 -7.45 2.38 12.69
N ASP A 86 -6.31 2.14 13.34
CA ASP A 86 -5.01 2.20 12.69
C ASP A 86 -4.82 0.99 11.74
N PHE A 87 -4.13 1.19 10.63
CA PHE A 87 -3.89 0.14 9.63
C PHE A 87 -2.55 0.34 8.93
N ALA A 88 -1.97 -0.71 8.35
CA ALA A 88 -0.79 -0.59 7.53
C ALA A 88 -1.19 -0.27 6.07
N SER A 89 -0.46 0.64 5.43
CA SER A 89 -0.69 1.04 4.04
C SER A 89 0.63 1.37 3.37
N TYR A 90 0.68 1.16 2.06
CA TYR A 90 1.75 1.64 1.21
C TYR A 90 1.92 3.17 1.29
N ASP A 91 3.15 3.66 1.26
CA ASP A 91 3.50 5.09 1.46
C ASP A 91 3.63 5.90 0.15
N GLY A 92 3.48 5.26 -1.01
CA GLY A 92 3.59 5.89 -2.33
C GLY A 92 5.02 6.07 -2.87
N TYR A 93 6.05 5.46 -2.25
CA TYR A 93 7.47 5.66 -2.57
C TYR A 93 7.80 5.63 -4.08
N HIS A 94 7.35 4.60 -4.79
CA HIS A 94 7.66 4.37 -6.20
C HIS A 94 7.00 5.40 -7.11
N PHE A 95 5.76 5.81 -6.82
CA PHE A 95 5.11 6.89 -7.55
C PHE A 95 5.85 8.22 -7.31
N LYS A 96 6.22 8.53 -6.06
CA LYS A 96 7.02 9.74 -5.73
C LYS A 96 8.36 9.73 -6.45
N LYS A 97 9.02 8.57 -6.49
CA LYS A 97 10.29 8.37 -7.20
C LYS A 97 10.13 8.53 -8.71
N LEU A 98 9.04 8.04 -9.30
CA LEU A 98 8.74 8.23 -10.72
C LEU A 98 8.63 9.71 -11.06
N LEU A 99 7.85 10.47 -10.26
CA LEU A 99 7.67 11.91 -10.46
C LEU A 99 8.98 12.70 -10.31
N LEU A 100 9.89 12.25 -9.44
CA LEU A 100 11.17 12.89 -9.19
C LEU A 100 12.22 12.57 -10.27
N GLU A 101 12.37 11.30 -10.62
CA GLU A 101 13.45 10.81 -11.49
C GLU A 101 13.06 10.87 -12.97
N TYR A 102 11.77 10.80 -13.29
CA TYR A 102 11.25 10.77 -14.67
C TYR A 102 10.14 11.82 -14.89
N PRO A 103 10.39 13.11 -14.63
CA PRO A 103 9.36 14.16 -14.71
C PRO A 103 8.84 14.44 -16.14
N GLN A 104 9.48 13.90 -17.17
CA GLN A 104 9.07 13.99 -18.57
C GLN A 104 8.45 12.68 -19.11
N SER A 105 8.24 11.69 -18.24
CA SER A 105 7.61 10.43 -18.64
C SER A 105 6.13 10.62 -18.95
N ASP A 106 5.63 9.90 -19.94
CA ASP A 106 4.20 9.79 -20.23
C ASP A 106 3.40 9.08 -19.11
N LEU A 107 4.05 8.65 -18.01
CA LEU A 107 3.43 8.00 -16.84
C LEU A 107 3.31 8.93 -15.63
N VAL A 108 3.66 10.20 -15.78
CA VAL A 108 3.63 11.19 -14.69
C VAL A 108 2.20 11.44 -14.20
N ASP A 109 1.21 11.44 -15.10
CA ASP A 109 -0.20 11.56 -14.73
C ASP A 109 -0.71 10.28 -14.05
N ASP A 110 -0.35 9.09 -14.52
CA ASP A 110 -0.67 7.83 -13.83
C ASP A 110 -0.16 7.82 -12.38
N ALA A 111 1.13 8.13 -12.18
CA ALA A 111 1.72 8.19 -10.84
C ALA A 111 1.06 9.26 -9.96
N THR A 112 0.78 10.44 -10.53
CA THR A 112 0.09 11.51 -9.79
C THR A 112 -1.32 11.09 -9.38
N TYR A 113 -2.05 10.41 -10.26
CA TYR A 113 -3.40 9.93 -9.98
C TYR A 113 -3.42 8.90 -8.86
N HIS A 114 -2.50 7.92 -8.88
CA HIS A 114 -2.41 6.91 -7.82
C HIS A 114 -2.06 7.53 -6.45
N LEU A 115 -1.18 8.53 -6.41
CA LEU A 115 -0.83 9.24 -5.17
C LEU A 115 -2.00 9.96 -4.50
N ILE A 116 -3.09 10.25 -5.21
CA ILE A 116 -4.30 10.84 -4.62
C ILE A 116 -4.93 9.89 -3.58
N TYR A 117 -4.80 8.58 -3.82
CA TYR A 117 -5.43 7.53 -3.01
C TYR A 117 -4.49 6.95 -1.94
N ILE A 118 -3.22 7.34 -1.94
CA ILE A 118 -2.29 6.97 -0.88
C ILE A 118 -2.61 7.79 0.36
N SER A 119 -2.84 7.10 1.47
CA SER A 119 -3.21 7.74 2.73
C SER A 119 -2.05 8.52 3.34
N ASP A 120 -2.36 9.72 3.84
CA ASP A 120 -1.47 10.50 4.69
C ASP A 120 -1.29 9.79 6.05
N ASP A 121 -0.32 10.21 6.87
CA ASP A 121 -0.01 9.51 8.15
C ASP A 121 -1.17 9.54 9.14
N VAL A 122 -1.99 10.59 9.05
CA VAL A 122 -3.28 10.71 9.74
C VAL A 122 -4.33 10.91 8.66
N ASN A 123 -5.30 10.00 8.58
CA ASN A 123 -6.34 10.07 7.57
C ASN A 123 -7.75 10.11 8.20
N ASN A 124 -8.61 10.89 7.55
CA ASN A 124 -10.03 10.94 7.86
C ASN A 124 -10.81 10.54 6.61
N PHE A 125 -11.30 9.31 6.60
CA PHE A 125 -12.01 8.75 5.45
C PHE A 125 -13.43 9.28 5.24
N THR A 126 -14.00 10.00 6.23
CA THR A 126 -15.32 10.64 6.05
C THR A 126 -15.19 12.03 5.46
N ASP A 127 -14.02 12.68 5.58
CA ASP A 127 -13.76 13.97 4.94
C ASP A 127 -13.12 13.81 3.57
N LEU A 128 -13.97 13.73 2.55
CA LEU A 128 -13.55 13.59 1.15
C LEU A 128 -13.18 14.93 0.49
N THR A 129 -13.17 16.05 1.22
CA THR A 129 -12.87 17.37 0.64
C THR A 129 -11.44 17.44 0.11
N VAL A 130 -10.49 16.84 0.84
CA VAL A 130 -9.07 16.75 0.44
C VAL A 130 -8.92 15.92 -0.83
N GLU A 131 -9.56 14.74 -0.90
CA GLU A 131 -9.53 13.89 -2.11
C GLU A 131 -10.10 14.65 -3.31
N LYS A 132 -11.25 15.32 -3.14
CA LYS A 132 -11.87 16.13 -4.19
C LYS A 132 -10.94 17.25 -4.69
N ALA A 133 -10.27 17.96 -3.78
CA ALA A 133 -9.33 19.02 -4.15
C ALA A 133 -8.12 18.47 -4.93
N LYS A 134 -7.54 17.34 -4.49
CA LYS A 134 -6.46 16.63 -5.20
C LYS A 134 -6.91 16.21 -6.62
N LEU A 135 -8.12 15.66 -6.78
CA LEU A 135 -8.68 15.29 -8.09
C LEU A 135 -8.96 16.50 -9.00
N GLN A 136 -9.44 17.61 -8.44
CA GLN A 136 -9.66 18.85 -9.19
C GLN A 136 -8.33 19.42 -9.72
N LYS A 137 -7.29 19.41 -8.88
CA LYS A 137 -5.93 19.77 -9.31
C LYS A 137 -5.41 18.84 -10.40
N PHE A 138 -5.60 17.53 -10.24
CA PHE A 138 -5.20 16.53 -11.25
C PHE A 138 -5.82 16.82 -12.63
N ILE A 139 -7.13 17.10 -12.71
CA ILE A 139 -7.79 17.42 -13.98
C ILE A 139 -7.28 18.74 -14.57
N LYS A 140 -6.90 19.71 -13.73
CA LYS A 140 -6.34 20.99 -14.18
C LYS A 140 -4.94 20.80 -14.76
N ASP A 141 -4.10 20.02 -14.08
CA ASP A 141 -2.70 19.81 -14.47
C ASP A 141 -2.58 18.83 -15.65
N TYR A 142 -3.47 17.82 -15.73
CA TYR A 142 -3.46 16.78 -16.75
C TYR A 142 -4.82 16.65 -17.48
N PRO A 143 -5.29 17.70 -18.19
CA PRO A 143 -6.62 17.72 -18.80
C PRO A 143 -6.81 16.68 -19.92
N LYS A 144 -5.71 16.17 -20.49
CA LYS A 144 -5.70 15.15 -21.56
C LYS A 144 -5.44 13.72 -21.06
N SER A 145 -5.23 13.53 -19.76
CA SER A 145 -5.01 12.21 -19.18
C SER A 145 -6.18 11.28 -19.48
N ASN A 146 -5.88 10.01 -19.79
CA ASN A 146 -6.88 8.94 -19.89
C ASN A 146 -7.61 8.69 -18.54
N LEU A 147 -7.04 9.13 -17.41
CA LEU A 147 -7.62 9.05 -16.07
C LEU A 147 -8.52 10.24 -15.72
N ALA A 148 -8.51 11.32 -16.51
CA ALA A 148 -9.33 12.50 -16.26
C ALA A 148 -10.85 12.19 -16.19
N PRO A 149 -11.43 11.32 -17.06
CA PRO A 149 -12.82 10.90 -16.92
C PRO A 149 -13.11 10.18 -15.59
N LYS A 150 -12.19 9.32 -15.14
CA LYS A 150 -12.30 8.60 -13.85
C LYS A 150 -12.26 9.59 -12.68
N ALA A 151 -11.35 10.56 -12.71
CA ALA A 151 -11.27 11.64 -11.72
C ALA A 151 -12.57 12.47 -11.67
N LYS A 152 -13.11 12.86 -12.83
CA LYS A 152 -14.38 13.61 -12.92
C LYS A 152 -15.55 12.82 -12.31
N LYS A 153 -15.63 11.52 -12.60
CA LYS A 153 -16.66 10.63 -12.03
C LYS A 153 -16.56 10.59 -10.50
N ARG A 154 -15.34 10.47 -9.95
CA ARG A 154 -15.12 10.47 -8.49
C ARG A 154 -15.48 11.81 -7.85
N ILE A 155 -15.12 12.94 -8.46
CA ILE A 155 -15.53 14.28 -7.97
C ILE A 155 -17.06 14.43 -7.93
N ALA A 156 -17.76 13.94 -8.97
CA ALA A 156 -19.21 13.98 -9.01
C ALA A 156 -19.82 13.16 -7.86
N PHE A 157 -19.31 11.96 -7.62
CA PHE A 157 -19.68 11.13 -6.48
C PHE A 157 -19.45 11.85 -5.14
N ILE A 158 -18.24 12.37 -4.89
CA ILE A 158 -17.91 13.07 -3.64
C ILE A 158 -18.83 14.28 -3.44
N THR A 159 -19.10 15.03 -4.52
CA THR A 159 -19.99 16.20 -4.46
C THR A 159 -21.42 15.82 -4.08
N GLN A 160 -21.93 14.72 -4.63
CA GLN A 160 -23.25 14.21 -4.27
C GLN A 160 -23.28 13.70 -2.83
N HIS A 161 -22.24 12.99 -2.40
CA HIS A 161 -22.10 12.46 -1.04
C HIS A 161 -22.11 13.58 0.01
N ILE A 162 -21.28 14.62 -0.19
CA ILE A 162 -21.24 15.80 0.69
C ILE A 162 -22.61 16.50 0.73
N LYS A 163 -23.27 16.68 -0.43
CA LYS A 163 -24.58 17.34 -0.51
C LYS A 163 -25.67 16.59 0.28
N LYS A 164 -25.58 15.27 0.37
CA LYS A 164 -26.57 14.42 1.05
C LYS A 164 -26.34 14.32 2.58
N GLY A 165 -25.32 14.96 3.13
CA GLY A 165 -25.04 14.95 4.57
C GLY A 165 -23.99 13.92 5.02
N GLY A 166 -23.27 13.28 4.09
CA GLY A 166 -22.07 12.49 4.41
C GLY A 166 -22.30 11.27 5.31
N GLU A 167 -23.39 10.52 5.10
CA GLU A 167 -23.52 9.21 5.77
C GLU A 167 -22.39 8.28 5.29
N SER A 168 -21.74 7.60 6.25
CA SER A 168 -20.56 6.74 6.04
C SER A 168 -20.62 5.93 4.76
N ILE A 169 -19.58 6.02 3.92
CA ILE A 169 -19.40 5.11 2.79
C ILE A 169 -18.93 3.78 3.38
N LEU A 170 -19.89 2.98 3.84
CA LEU A 170 -19.68 1.55 4.05
C LEU A 170 -19.94 0.89 2.70
N ASP A 171 -18.87 0.65 1.95
CA ASP A 171 -18.82 -0.42 0.95
C ASP A 171 -18.05 -1.60 1.57
#